data_AF-A0A2V8P738-F1
#
_entry.id   AF-A0A2V8P738-F1
#
_cell.length_a   1.000
_cell.length_b   1.000
_cell.length_c   1.000
_cell.angle_alpha   90.00
_cell.angle_beta   90.00
_cell.angle_gamma   90.00
#
_symmetry.space_group_name_H-M   'P 1'
#
loop_
_entity.id
_entity.type
_entity.pdbx_description
1 polymer ?
#
loop_
_entity_poly.entity_id
_entity_poly.type
_entity_poly.pdbx_seq_one_letter_code
_entity_poly.pdbx_strand_id
1 'polypeptide(L)'
;MTAKAIAYWLLPEAAARDVFLREIRELARQFGAPLFEPHATIFIAPEDSRAPLEVLREVGQVNLELTIHSIRFGEQFTKTLFVQFGGNSVLRQLGDAIWKASGARDRYVIDLHLSLLYAKLPSKTKQRLAENVRLPFRKVRFTSICAMRCIHPTTTTIEVEQWKLLAP
;
A
#
# COMPACT_ATOMS: atom_id res chain seq x y z
N MET A 1 0.81 -6.48 19.99
CA MET A 1 1.46 -5.20 20.35
C MET A 1 1.60 -4.39 19.08
N THR A 2 1.12 -3.15 19.05
CA THR A 2 1.36 -2.20 17.96
C THR A 2 2.74 -1.58 18.16
N ALA A 3 3.52 -1.49 17.10
CA ALA A 3 4.83 -0.85 17.12
C ALA A 3 4.95 0.10 15.93
N LYS A 4 5.79 1.13 16.07
CA LYS A 4 6.21 1.91 14.93
C LYS A 4 7.01 1.01 13.98
N ALA A 5 6.80 1.20 12.69
CA ALA A 5 7.45 0.45 11.63
C ALA A 5 7.76 1.38 10.45
N ILE A 6 8.66 0.91 9.58
CA ILE A 6 8.96 1.54 8.30
C ILE A 6 8.25 0.73 7.21
N ALA A 7 7.26 1.31 6.57
CA ALA A 7 6.60 0.74 5.42
C ALA A 7 7.20 1.31 4.13
N TYR A 8 7.58 0.42 3.22
CA TYR A 8 8.06 0.77 1.88
C TYR A 8 6.89 0.67 0.90
N TRP A 9 6.62 1.76 0.21
CA TRP A 9 5.43 1.95 -0.62
C TRP A 9 5.82 2.13 -2.07
N LEU A 10 5.25 1.32 -2.95
CA LEU A 10 5.22 1.58 -4.38
C LEU A 10 4.14 2.62 -4.68
N LEU A 11 4.50 3.62 -5.48
CA LEU A 11 3.58 4.67 -5.92
C LEU A 11 3.24 4.50 -7.41
N PRO A 12 1.94 4.50 -7.76
CA PRO A 12 1.52 4.42 -9.16
C PRO A 12 1.93 5.67 -9.94
N GLU A 13 2.10 5.51 -11.26
CA GLU A 13 2.33 6.63 -12.17
C GLU A 13 1.17 7.64 -12.13
N ALA A 14 1.42 8.90 -12.51
CA ALA A 14 0.51 10.03 -12.30
C ALA A 14 -0.94 9.76 -12.75
N ALA A 15 -1.15 9.26 -13.97
CA ALA A 15 -2.49 9.01 -14.50
C ALA A 15 -3.27 7.97 -13.68
N ALA A 16 -2.62 6.87 -13.28
CA ALA A 16 -3.26 5.85 -12.43
C ALA A 16 -3.45 6.36 -10.99
N ARG A 17 -2.48 7.12 -10.46
CA ARG A 17 -2.56 7.75 -9.14
C ARG A 17 -3.76 8.68 -9.03
N ASP A 18 -4.00 9.52 -10.03
CA ASP A 18 -5.13 10.46 -10.03
C ASP A 18 -6.48 9.74 -10.01
N VAL A 19 -6.61 8.65 -10.76
CA VAL A 19 -7.81 7.79 -10.72
C VAL A 19 -8.00 7.21 -9.32
N PHE A 20 -6.97 6.60 -8.73
CA PHE A 20 -7.08 6.02 -7.39
C PHE A 20 -7.38 7.05 -6.32
N LEU A 21 -6.74 8.22 -6.39
CA LEU A 21 -6.95 9.30 -5.44
C LEU A 21 -8.39 9.82 -5.50
N ARG A 22 -8.99 9.88 -6.69
CA ARG A 22 -10.41 10.24 -6.85
C ARG A 22 -11.31 9.21 -6.18
N GLU A 23 -11.11 7.93 -6.44
CA GLU A 23 -11.89 6.84 -5.82
C GLU A 23 -11.75 6.85 -4.29
N ILE A 24 -10.53 6.99 -3.76
CA ILE A 24 -10.27 7.09 -2.31
C ILE A 24 -11.02 8.28 -1.71
N ARG A 25 -10.98 9.46 -2.35
CA ARG A 25 -11.68 10.65 -1.85
C ARG A 25 -13.19 10.49 -1.86
N GLU A 26 -13.74 9.92 -2.92
CA GLU A 26 -15.18 9.67 -3.04
C GLU A 26 -15.67 8.71 -1.95
N LEU A 27 -14.98 7.58 -1.77
CA LEU A 27 -15.29 6.59 -0.75
C LEU A 27 -15.06 7.13 0.67
N ALA A 28 -13.97 7.86 0.91
CA ALA A 28 -13.68 8.44 2.20
C ALA A 28 -14.74 9.46 2.63
N ARG A 29 -15.19 10.31 1.70
CA ARG A 29 -16.31 11.22 1.94
C ARG A 29 -17.61 10.46 2.24
N GLN A 30 -17.89 9.39 1.51
CA GLN A 30 -19.11 8.60 1.69
C GLN A 30 -19.18 7.91 3.06
N PHE A 31 -18.04 7.43 3.58
CA PHE A 31 -18.00 6.60 4.78
C PHE A 31 -17.32 7.27 6.00
N GLY A 32 -16.93 8.54 5.90
CA GLY A 32 -16.21 9.23 6.98
C GLY A 32 -14.85 8.58 7.30
N ALA A 33 -14.12 8.17 6.26
CA ALA A 33 -12.85 7.45 6.38
C ALA A 33 -11.64 8.39 6.21
N PRO A 34 -10.42 8.01 6.68
CA PRO A 34 -9.23 8.81 6.44
C PRO A 34 -8.89 8.88 4.95
N LEU A 35 -8.28 10.00 4.56
CA LEU A 35 -7.58 10.12 3.28
C LEU A 35 -6.15 9.60 3.42
N PHE A 36 -5.64 9.02 2.35
CA PHE A 36 -4.26 8.55 2.25
C PHE A 36 -3.81 8.56 0.79
N GLU A 37 -2.50 8.56 0.58
CA GLU A 37 -1.92 8.49 -0.76
C GLU A 37 -2.15 7.11 -1.40
N PRO A 38 -2.49 7.01 -2.70
CA PRO A 38 -2.57 5.71 -3.37
C PRO A 38 -1.20 5.03 -3.37
N HIS A 39 -1.10 3.88 -2.70
CA HIS A 39 0.15 3.15 -2.57
C HIS A 39 -0.07 1.64 -2.48
N ALA A 40 0.98 0.87 -2.79
CA ALA A 40 1.03 -0.55 -2.49
C ALA A 40 2.24 -0.85 -1.59
N THR A 41 2.00 -1.43 -0.41
CA THR A 41 3.08 -1.75 0.52
C THR A 41 3.83 -3.00 0.06
N ILE A 42 5.12 -2.86 -0.25
CA ILE A 42 5.97 -3.96 -0.72
C ILE A 42 6.75 -4.64 0.41
N PHE A 43 7.11 -3.87 1.45
CA PHE A 43 7.87 -4.39 2.58
C PHE A 43 7.59 -3.56 3.83
N ILE A 44 7.64 -4.20 5.00
CA ILE A 44 7.52 -3.54 6.30
C ILE A 44 8.70 -3.99 7.16
N ALA A 45 9.47 -3.03 7.66
CA ALA A 45 10.62 -3.24 8.52
C ALA A 45 10.36 -2.71 9.93
N PRO A 46 10.99 -3.28 10.97
CA PRO A 46 11.06 -2.66 12.29
C PRO A 46 11.60 -1.22 12.24
N GLU A 47 11.16 -0.33 13.14
CA GLU A 47 11.59 1.08 13.14
C GLU A 47 13.10 1.27 13.33
N ASP A 48 13.77 0.35 14.04
CA ASP A 48 15.20 0.34 14.29
C ASP A 48 16.03 -0.28 13.15
N SER A 49 15.39 -0.59 12.01
CA SER A 49 16.09 -1.02 10.79
C SER A 49 16.97 0.09 10.22
N ARG A 50 17.79 -0.25 9.23
CA ARG A 50 18.66 0.70 8.53
C ARG A 50 17.89 1.93 8.03
N ALA A 51 18.57 3.08 8.00
CA ALA A 51 18.02 4.35 7.55
C ALA A 51 17.32 4.23 6.17
N PRO A 52 16.02 4.58 6.06
CA PRO A 52 15.25 4.31 4.84
C PRO A 52 15.81 4.96 3.57
N LEU A 53 16.41 6.14 3.68
CA LEU A 53 17.03 6.82 2.54
C LEU A 53 18.20 6.02 1.96
N GLU A 54 18.98 5.34 2.79
CA GLU A 54 20.08 4.49 2.31
C GLU A 54 19.54 3.23 1.63
N VAL A 55 18.50 2.64 2.21
CA VAL A 55 17.80 1.49 1.61
C VAL A 55 17.25 1.84 0.23
N LEU A 56 16.56 2.97 0.09
CA LEU A 56 16.02 3.41 -1.20
C LEU A 56 17.13 3.73 -2.22
N ARG A 57 18.26 4.30 -1.79
CA ARG A 57 19.42 4.54 -2.68
C ARG A 57 20.03 3.26 -3.21
N GLU A 58 20.11 2.21 -2.39
CA GLU A 58 20.61 0.90 -2.79
C GLU A 58 19.64 0.16 -3.73
N VAL A 59 18.34 0.29 -3.48
CA VAL A 59 17.29 -0.26 -4.35
C VAL A 59 17.26 0.43 -5.70
N GLY A 60 17.49 1.76 -5.73
CA GLY A 60 17.50 2.55 -6.95
C GLY A 60 16.11 2.83 -7.51
N GLN A 61 16.06 3.12 -8.82
CA GLN A 61 14.81 3.46 -9.49
C GLN A 61 13.90 2.24 -9.65
N VAL A 62 12.59 2.46 -9.51
CA VAL A 62 11.57 1.44 -9.69
C VAL A 62 10.77 1.72 -10.96
N ASN A 63 10.59 0.70 -11.79
CA ASN A 63 9.65 0.70 -12.89
C ASN A 63 9.03 -0.69 -13.01
N LEU A 64 7.80 -0.84 -12.53
CA LEU A 64 7.10 -2.11 -12.44
C LEU A 64 5.70 -1.96 -13.01
N GLU A 65 5.30 -2.84 -13.92
CA GLU A 65 3.91 -2.94 -14.37
C GLU A 65 3.25 -4.16 -13.74
N LEU A 66 2.12 -3.95 -13.07
CA LEU A 66 1.34 -5.01 -12.44
C LEU A 66 -0.05 -5.09 -13.01
N THR A 67 -0.54 -6.32 -13.16
CA THR A 67 -1.91 -6.58 -13.61
C THR A 67 -2.84 -6.60 -12.41
N ILE A 68 -3.95 -5.88 -12.52
CA ILE A 68 -5.06 -5.94 -11.57
C ILE A 68 -5.72 -7.30 -11.71
N HIS A 69 -5.68 -8.08 -10.64
CA HIS A 69 -6.34 -9.37 -10.58
C HIS A 69 -7.83 -9.20 -10.26
N SER A 70 -8.15 -8.45 -9.20
CA SER A 70 -9.54 -8.20 -8.79
C SER A 70 -9.63 -7.03 -7.81
N ILE A 71 -10.86 -6.57 -7.56
CA ILE A 71 -11.17 -5.72 -6.40
C ILE A 71 -11.68 -6.65 -5.30
N ARG A 72 -11.08 -6.55 -4.11
CA ARG A 72 -11.36 -7.43 -2.98
C ARG A 72 -11.61 -6.62 -1.71
N PHE A 73 -12.08 -7.32 -0.70
CA PHE A 73 -12.31 -6.80 0.64
C PHE A 73 -11.92 -7.84 1.69
N GLY A 74 -11.69 -7.39 2.91
CA GLY A 74 -11.30 -8.22 4.05
C GLY A 74 -11.73 -7.62 5.38
N GLU A 75 -11.30 -8.26 6.46
CA GLU A 75 -11.64 -7.85 7.85
C GLU A 75 -10.58 -6.93 8.48
N GLN A 76 -9.35 -6.92 7.96
CA GLN A 76 -8.32 -5.99 8.43
C GLN A 76 -8.71 -4.56 8.06
N PHE A 77 -8.50 -3.60 8.97
CA PHE A 77 -8.81 -2.19 8.74
C PHE A 77 -8.18 -1.63 7.46
N THR A 78 -6.92 -2.00 7.19
CA THR A 78 -6.20 -1.60 5.96
C THR A 78 -6.61 -2.40 4.71
N LYS A 79 -7.53 -3.36 4.85
CA LYS A 79 -8.06 -4.19 3.76
C LYS A 79 -9.59 -4.12 3.66
N THR A 80 -10.22 -3.02 4.08
CA THR A 80 -11.67 -2.85 3.93
C THR A 80 -12.11 -2.97 2.47
N LEU A 81 -11.44 -2.30 1.55
CA LEU A 81 -11.63 -2.42 0.11
C LEU A 81 -10.30 -2.12 -0.59
N PHE A 82 -9.88 -2.96 -1.52
CA PHE A 82 -8.57 -2.84 -2.15
C PHE A 82 -8.52 -3.49 -3.54
N VAL A 83 -7.58 -3.02 -4.34
CA VAL A 83 -7.18 -3.62 -5.61
C VAL A 83 -6.12 -4.67 -5.33
N GLN A 84 -6.40 -5.92 -5.68
CA GLN A 84 -5.43 -7.00 -5.64
C GLN A 84 -4.64 -7.02 -6.94
N PHE A 85 -3.32 -7.04 -6.85
CA PHE A 85 -2.44 -7.26 -7.99
C PHE A 85 -2.00 -8.72 -8.09
N GLY A 86 -1.78 -9.19 -9.32
CA GLY A 86 -1.08 -10.45 -9.56
C GLY A 86 0.40 -10.33 -9.21
N GLY A 87 0.97 -11.39 -8.64
CA GLY A 87 2.42 -11.45 -8.41
C GLY A 87 3.19 -11.59 -9.71
N ASN A 88 4.41 -11.06 -9.75
CA ASN A 88 5.41 -11.39 -10.76
C ASN A 88 6.80 -11.56 -10.09
N SER A 89 7.75 -12.15 -10.81
CA SER A 89 9.10 -12.40 -10.28
C SER A 89 9.83 -11.11 -9.91
N VAL A 90 9.62 -10.03 -10.67
CA VAL A 90 10.24 -8.71 -10.46
C VAL A 90 9.81 -8.10 -9.13
N LEU A 91 8.53 -8.20 -8.78
CA LEU A 91 7.99 -7.73 -7.50
C LEU A 91 8.65 -8.46 -6.32
N ARG A 92 8.82 -9.79 -6.45
CA ARG A 92 9.51 -10.59 -5.44
C ARG A 92 10.99 -10.18 -5.31
N GLN A 93 11.68 -9.96 -6.43
CA GLN A 93 13.07 -9.49 -6.43
C GLN A 93 13.21 -8.12 -5.77
N LEU A 94 12.28 -7.20 -6.03
CA LEU A 94 12.29 -5.87 -5.42
C LEU A 94 12.04 -5.94 -3.91
N GLY A 95 11.06 -6.74 -3.47
CA GLY A 95 10.85 -6.96 -2.02
C GLY A 95 12.06 -7.61 -1.35
N ASP A 96 12.74 -8.54 -2.03
CA ASP A 96 13.97 -9.15 -1.53
C ASP A 96 15.15 -8.17 -1.47
N ALA A 97 15.25 -7.25 -2.44
CA ALA A 97 16.27 -6.20 -2.43
C ALA A 97 16.06 -5.27 -1.23
N ILE A 98 14.82 -4.83 -0.99
CA ILE A 98 14.47 -3.98 0.16
C ILE A 98 14.76 -4.73 1.48
N TRP A 99 14.37 -5.99 1.58
CA TRP A 99 14.60 -6.82 2.77
C TRP A 99 16.11 -6.92 3.10
N LYS A 100 16.93 -7.23 2.09
CA LYS A 100 18.40 -7.32 2.26
C LYS A 100 18.99 -5.97 2.66
N ALA A 101 18.62 -4.90 1.96
CA ALA A 101 19.15 -3.57 2.20
C ALA A 101 18.71 -3.00 3.57
N SER A 102 17.52 -3.36 4.06
CA SER A 102 17.01 -2.89 5.36
C SER A 102 17.66 -3.58 6.56
N GLY A 103 18.29 -4.74 6.36
CA GLY A 103 18.86 -5.55 7.44
C GLY A 103 17.80 -6.19 8.35
N ALA A 104 16.54 -6.29 7.90
CA ALA A 104 15.47 -6.87 8.71
C ALA A 104 15.64 -8.38 8.84
N ARG A 105 15.39 -8.93 10.03
CA ARG A 105 15.53 -10.38 10.29
C ARG A 105 14.49 -11.20 9.56
N ASP A 106 13.24 -10.76 9.63
CA ASP A 106 12.11 -11.49 9.06
C ASP A 106 11.83 -11.04 7.64
N ARG A 107 11.53 -12.01 6.78
CA ARG A 107 11.09 -11.75 5.42
C ARG A 107 9.60 -11.46 5.40
N TYR A 108 9.22 -10.36 4.77
CA TYR A 108 7.82 -9.99 4.58
C TYR A 108 7.18 -10.87 3.49
N VAL A 109 6.01 -11.45 3.79
CA VAL A 109 5.20 -12.12 2.77
C VAL A 109 4.46 -11.06 1.97
N ILE A 110 4.87 -10.89 0.71
CA ILE A 110 4.28 -9.89 -0.18
C ILE A 110 2.86 -10.31 -0.54
N ASP A 111 1.88 -9.62 0.04
CA ASP A 111 0.50 -9.58 -0.44
C ASP A 111 0.22 -8.19 -1.01
N LEU A 112 0.58 -8.01 -2.28
CA LEU A 112 0.56 -6.68 -2.87
C LEU A 112 -0.86 -6.26 -3.27
N HIS A 113 -1.32 -5.23 -2.58
CA HIS A 113 -2.60 -4.59 -2.81
C HIS A 113 -2.48 -3.08 -2.70
N LEU A 114 -3.40 -2.36 -3.35
CA LEU A 114 -3.59 -0.92 -3.17
C LEU A 114 -4.98 -0.70 -2.59
N SER A 115 -5.02 -0.16 -1.37
CA SER A 115 -6.28 0.07 -0.67
C SER A 115 -7.03 1.27 -1.24
N LEU A 116 -8.36 1.17 -1.27
CA LEU A 116 -9.27 2.22 -1.72
C LEU A 116 -10.06 2.84 -0.56
N LEU A 117 -10.17 2.12 0.56
CA LEU A 117 -10.93 2.56 1.72
C LEU A 117 -10.39 1.90 3.00
N TYR A 118 -10.37 2.65 4.10
CA TYR A 118 -10.14 2.16 5.46
C TYR A 118 -11.33 2.50 6.36
N ALA A 119 -12.23 1.55 6.57
CA ALA A 119 -13.43 1.76 7.37
C ALA A 119 -13.94 0.46 7.99
N LYS A 120 -14.57 0.56 9.16
CA LYS A 120 -15.31 -0.56 9.76
C LYS A 120 -16.69 -0.63 9.10
N LEU A 121 -16.88 -1.57 8.19
CA LEU A 121 -18.12 -1.74 7.43
C LEU A 121 -18.63 -3.18 7.49
N PRO A 122 -19.97 -3.39 7.48
CA PRO A 122 -20.55 -4.73 7.33
C PRO A 122 -20.09 -5.41 6.04
N SER A 123 -19.90 -6.74 6.08
CA SER A 123 -19.39 -7.51 4.92
C SER A 123 -20.26 -7.37 3.67
N LYS A 124 -21.58 -7.25 3.81
CA LYS A 124 -22.50 -7.00 2.68
C LYS A 124 -22.23 -5.66 1.99
N THR A 125 -21.85 -4.63 2.74
CA THR A 125 -21.46 -3.31 2.18
C THR A 125 -20.14 -3.43 1.44
N LYS A 126 -19.14 -4.08 2.06
CA LYS A 126 -17.82 -4.31 1.44
C LYS A 126 -17.94 -5.08 0.11
N GLN A 127 -18.77 -6.12 0.08
CA GLN A 127 -19.06 -6.90 -1.13
C GLN A 127 -19.65 -6.05 -2.24
N ARG A 128 -20.71 -5.27 -1.94
CA ARG A 128 -21.33 -4.37 -2.93
C ARG A 128 -20.34 -3.34 -3.49
N LEU A 129 -19.44 -2.82 -2.65
CA LEU A 129 -18.40 -1.90 -3.12
C LEU A 129 -17.45 -2.60 -4.10
N ALA A 130 -16.95 -3.78 -3.75
CA ALA A 130 -16.05 -4.55 -4.62
C ALA A 130 -16.70 -4.92 -5.97
N GLU A 131 -18.01 -5.19 -5.97
CA GLU A 131 -18.78 -5.47 -7.18
C GLU A 131 -19.03 -4.24 -8.05
N ASN A 132 -18.98 -3.02 -7.50
CA ASN A 132 -19.38 -1.79 -8.21
C ASN A 132 -18.21 -0.90 -8.63
N VAL A 133 -17.07 -0.92 -7.93
CA VAL A 133 -15.91 -0.12 -8.34
C VAL A 133 -15.44 -0.56 -9.73
N ARG A 134 -15.18 0.41 -10.60
CA ARG A 134 -14.71 0.19 -11.97
C ARG A 134 -13.49 1.05 -12.23
N LEU A 135 -12.37 0.40 -12.49
CA LEU A 135 -11.14 1.08 -12.90
C LEU A 135 -11.05 1.10 -14.43
N PRO A 136 -10.61 2.22 -15.03
CA PRO A 136 -10.52 2.38 -16.48
C PRO A 136 -9.34 1.62 -17.10
N PHE A 137 -8.56 0.90 -16.29
CA PHE A 137 -7.39 0.13 -16.71
C PHE A 137 -7.38 -1.26 -16.08
N ARG A 138 -6.55 -2.14 -16.64
CA ARG A 138 -6.28 -3.50 -16.12
C ARG A 138 -4.86 -3.68 -15.63
N LYS A 139 -3.98 -2.71 -15.91
CA LYS A 139 -2.58 -2.71 -15.47
C LYS A 139 -2.25 -1.35 -14.87
N VAL A 140 -1.31 -1.35 -13.94
CA VAL A 140 -0.82 -0.15 -13.26
C VAL A 140 0.69 -0.19 -13.28
N ARG A 141 1.30 0.89 -13.77
CA ARG A 141 2.73 1.10 -13.64
C ARG A 141 3.02 1.82 -12.33
N PHE A 142 4.05 1.35 -11.63
CA PHE A 142 4.62 1.96 -10.45
C PHE A 142 6.01 2.49 -10.81
N THR A 143 6.21 3.79 -10.64
CA THR A 143 7.41 4.52 -11.11
C THR A 143 8.24 5.10 -9.98
N SER A 144 7.76 4.99 -8.75
CA SER A 144 8.42 5.54 -7.57
C SER A 144 8.22 4.62 -6.38
N ILE A 145 9.15 4.71 -5.43
CA ILE A 145 9.10 4.03 -4.15
C ILE A 145 9.44 5.05 -3.06
N CYS A 146 8.70 5.03 -1.95
CA CYS A 146 9.02 5.85 -0.79
C CYS A 146 9.00 5.01 0.49
N ALA A 147 9.48 5.59 1.59
CA ALA A 147 9.46 4.99 2.90
C ALA A 147 8.68 5.86 3.89
N MET A 148 7.79 5.22 4.64
CA MET A 148 6.86 5.86 5.56
C MET A 148 7.01 5.26 6.95
N ARG A 149 6.95 6.09 7.99
CA ARG A 149 6.71 5.63 9.35
C ARG A 149 5.21 5.44 9.55
N CYS A 150 4.82 4.30 10.09
CA CYS A 150 3.44 4.02 10.48
C CYS A 150 3.39 3.21 11.78
N ILE A 151 2.19 3.10 12.37
CA ILE A 151 1.88 2.10 13.38
C ILE A 151 1.49 0.81 12.66
N HIS A 152 2.11 -0.31 13.01
CA HIS A 152 1.82 -1.62 12.42
C HIS A 152 1.38 -2.65 13.47
N PRO A 153 0.25 -3.37 13.26
CA PRO A 153 -0.75 -3.12 12.22
C PRO A 153 -1.47 -1.77 12.43
N THR A 154 -1.83 -1.07 11.35
CA THR A 154 -2.71 0.10 11.41
C THR A 154 -4.16 -0.37 11.56
N THR A 155 -4.87 0.16 12.54
CA THR A 155 -6.23 -0.27 12.94
C THR A 155 -7.23 0.87 13.09
N THR A 156 -6.78 2.12 13.08
CA THR A 156 -7.62 3.31 13.29
C THR A 156 -7.29 4.45 12.32
N THR A 157 -8.25 5.37 12.16
CA THR A 157 -8.08 6.63 11.41
C THR A 157 -6.94 7.48 11.97
N ILE A 158 -6.85 7.61 13.29
CA ILE A 158 -5.82 8.41 13.97
C ILE A 158 -4.42 7.89 13.64
N GLU A 159 -4.24 6.57 13.57
CA GLU A 159 -2.95 5.98 13.19
C GLU A 159 -2.58 6.25 11.73
N VAL A 160 -3.55 6.38 10.82
CA VAL A 160 -3.33 6.78 9.42
C VAL A 160 -2.87 8.23 9.33
N GLU A 161 -3.49 9.12 10.10
CA GLU A 161 -3.13 10.55 10.15
C GLU A 161 -1.73 10.79 10.73
N GLN A 162 -1.19 9.83 11.49
CA GLN A 162 0.16 9.87 12.06
C GLN A 162 1.25 9.36 11.10
N TRP A 163 0.88 8.88 9.91
CA TRP A 163 1.87 8.42 8.94
C TRP A 163 2.80 9.56 8.52
N LYS A 164 4.10 9.27 8.43
CA LYS A 164 5.12 10.28 8.16
C LYS A 164 6.11 9.80 7.11
N LEU A 165 6.32 10.61 6.07
CA LEU A 165 7.36 10.38 5.07
C LEU A 165 8.75 10.42 5.74
N LEU A 166 9.55 9.39 5.46
CA LEU A 166 10.93 9.27 5.90
C LEU A 166 11.92 9.49 4.76
N ALA A 167 11.58 8.98 3.58
CA ALA A 167 12.39 9.14 2.37
C ALA A 167 11.47 9.06 1.13
N PRO A 168 11.58 10.00 0.18
CA PRO A 168 10.84 9.97 -1.09
C PRO A 168 11.46 9.03 -2.12
#